data_AF-A0A7V2RH42-F1
#
_entry.id   AF-A0A7V2RH42-F1
#
_cell.length_a   1.000
_cell.length_b   1.000
_cell.length_c   1.000
_cell.angle_alpha   90.00
_cell.angle_beta   90.00
_cell.angle_gamma   90.00
#
_symmetry.space_group_name_H-M   'P 1'
#
loop_
_entity.id
_entity.type
_entity.pdbx_description
1 polymer ?
#
loop_
_entity_poly.entity_id
_entity_poly.type
_entity_poly.pdbx_seq_one_letter_code
_entity_poly.pdbx_strand_id
1 'polypeptide(L)' 'MADKKEDKEKGYSFRCMRCLGGRIFVPRGETTTHCPHCGQGWRITWVTPEVAKIRGRLVE' A
#
# COMPACT_ATOMS: atom_id res chain seq x y z
N MET A 1 -12.94 -3.52 -30.26
CA MET A 1 -11.72 -2.75 -29.90
C MET A 1 -12.16 -1.59 -29.02
N ALA A 2 -11.34 -1.20 -28.04
CA ALA A 2 -11.69 -0.40 -26.83
C ALA A 2 -12.25 -1.30 -25.70
N ASP A 3 -11.83 -1.24 -24.44
CA ASP A 3 -10.97 -0.31 -23.71
C ASP A 3 -10.69 -1.03 -22.37
N LYS A 4 -9.47 -1.44 -22.01
CA LYS A 4 -8.65 -0.82 -20.95
C LYS A 4 -7.53 -1.80 -20.58
N LYS A 5 -6.47 -1.83 -21.37
CA LYS A 5 -5.15 -2.14 -20.79
C LYS A 5 -4.57 -0.79 -20.38
N GLU A 6 -3.92 -0.77 -19.23
CA GLU A 6 -3.12 0.35 -18.73
C GLU A 6 -3.76 1.29 -17.70
N ASP A 7 -4.38 0.76 -16.63
CA ASP A 7 -4.23 1.43 -15.32
C ASP A 7 -2.94 0.92 -14.69
N LYS A 8 -1.88 1.45 -15.29
CA LYS A 8 -0.48 1.48 -14.90
C LYS A 8 -0.33 1.45 -13.37
N GLU A 9 0.59 0.60 -12.92
CA GLU A 9 0.98 0.24 -11.55
C GLU A 9 1.39 1.43 -10.65
N LYS A 10 0.59 2.49 -10.56
CA LYS A 10 0.77 3.62 -9.65
C LYS A 10 0.31 3.24 -8.25
N GLY A 11 0.96 2.24 -7.66
CA GLY A 11 0.78 1.92 -6.25
C GLY A 11 1.54 2.88 -5.34
N TYR A 12 1.14 2.92 -4.08
CA TYR A 12 1.86 3.65 -3.05
C TYR A 12 2.95 2.74 -2.49
N SER A 13 4.21 3.15 -2.62
CA SER A 13 5.33 2.45 -1.99
C SER A 13 5.78 3.20 -0.75
N PHE A 14 5.87 2.48 0.38
CA PHE A 14 6.40 3.03 1.61
C PHE A 14 7.30 2.04 2.32
N ARG A 15 8.13 2.56 3.21
CA ARG A 15 9.03 1.76 4.02
C ARG A 15 8.33 1.36 5.31
N CYS A 16 8.43 0.08 5.67
CA CYS A 16 7.86 -0.39 6.92
C CYS A 16 8.50 0.34 8.11
N MET A 17 7.70 1.05 8.91
CA MET A 17 8.20 1.77 10.09
C MET A 17 8.51 0.85 11.29
N ARG A 18 8.25 -0.48 11.18
CA ARG A 18 8.54 -1.46 12.24
C ARG A 18 9.92 -2.08 12.05
N CYS A 19 10.18 -2.67 10.89
CA CYS A 19 11.44 -3.36 10.62
C CYS A 19 12.44 -2.53 9.83
N LEU A 20 12.02 -1.42 9.19
CA LEU A 20 12.83 -0.58 8.29
C LEU A 20 13.50 -1.32 7.11
N GLY A 21 13.42 -2.65 7.04
CA GLY A 21 14.01 -3.46 5.97
C GLY A 21 13.09 -3.59 4.76
N GLY A 22 11.78 -3.62 4.97
CA GLY A 22 10.82 -3.89 3.90
C GLY A 22 10.24 -2.65 3.24
N ARG A 23 10.39 -2.54 1.92
CA ARG A 23 9.48 -1.72 1.11
C ARG A 23 8.19 -2.49 0.92
N ILE A 24 7.08 -1.79 1.12
CA ILE A 24 5.74 -2.30 0.96
C ILE A 24 5.14 -1.54 -0.20
N PHE A 25 4.69 -2.29 -1.19
CA PHE A 25 3.97 -1.74 -2.34
C PHE A 25 2.48 -2.02 -2.14
N VAL A 26 1.69 -0.96 -2.20
CA VAL A 26 0.24 -1.04 -2.02
C VAL A 26 -0.43 -0.66 -3.34
N PRO A 27 -1.15 -1.58 -3.99
CA PRO A 27 -1.89 -1.25 -5.19
C PRO A 27 -3.04 -0.28 -4.87
N ARG A 28 -3.42 0.53 -5.86
CA ARG A 28 -4.47 1.54 -5.73
C ARG A 28 -5.77 0.88 -5.29
N GLY A 29 -6.42 1.45 -4.28
CA GLY A 29 -7.68 0.93 -3.73
C GLY A 29 -7.51 -0.11 -2.62
N GLU A 30 -6.30 -0.61 -2.38
CA GLU A 30 -6.05 -1.56 -1.28
C GLU A 30 -5.90 -0.80 0.05
N THR A 31 -6.81 -1.06 1.00
CA THR A 31 -6.85 -0.32 2.28
C THR A 31 -6.02 -0.96 3.39
N THR A 32 -5.45 -2.13 3.12
CA THR A 32 -4.69 -2.93 4.07
C THR A 32 -3.60 -3.66 3.35
N THR A 33 -2.37 -3.57 3.86
CA THR A 33 -1.21 -4.28 3.30
C THR A 33 -0.41 -4.92 4.41
N HIS A 34 0.38 -5.93 4.10
CA HIS A 34 1.28 -6.57 5.04
C HIS A 34 2.74 -6.37 4.63
N CYS A 35 3.60 -6.13 5.62
CA CYS A 35 5.03 -6.06 5.37
C CYS A 35 5.59 -7.46 5.08
N PRO A 36 6.21 -7.70 3.91
CA PRO A 36 6.76 -9.02 3.59
C PRO A 36 7.96 -9.42 4.45
N HIS A 37 8.57 -8.46 5.18
CA HIS A 37 9.75 -8.74 6.02
C HIS A 37 9.42 -9.07 7.47
N CYS A 38 8.35 -8.52 8.03
CA CYS A 38 8.03 -8.69 9.45
C CYS A 38 6.59 -9.10 9.71
N GLY A 39 5.79 -9.30 8.66
CA GLY A 39 4.36 -9.63 8.78
C GLY A 39 3.49 -8.48 9.29
N GLN A 40 4.06 -7.32 9.64
CA GLN A 40 3.29 -6.21 10.19
C GLN A 40 2.25 -5.70 9.19
N GLY A 41 0.98 -5.78 9.57
CA GLY A 41 -0.12 -5.16 8.85
C GLY A 41 -0.13 -3.64 9.00
N TRP A 42 -0.40 -2.95 7.90
CA TRP A 42 -0.55 -1.51 7.82
C TRP A 42 -1.89 -1.17 7.21
N ARG A 43 -2.56 -0.19 7.81
CA ARG A 43 -3.82 0.34 7.28
C ARG A 43 -3.53 1.56 6.43
N ILE A 44 -3.97 1.52 5.18
CA ILE A 44 -3.86 2.60 4.21
C ILE A 44 -5.24 3.21 3.96
N THR A 45 -5.29 4.53 3.92
CA THR A 45 -6.45 5.27 3.45
C THR A 45 -6.06 6.03 2.21
N TRP A 46 -6.81 5.82 1.12
CA TRP A 46 -6.66 6.56 -0.12
C TRP A 46 -7.53 7.81 -0.02
N VAL A 47 -6.91 8.99 0.02
CA VAL A 47 -7.64 10.27 -0.06
C VAL A 47 -7.99 10.56 -1.53
N THR A 48 -7.04 10.25 -2.41
CA THR A 48 -7.22 10.21 -3.86
C THR A 48 -6.55 8.92 -4.34
N PRO A 49 -6.84 8.45 -5.56
CA PRO A 49 -6.19 7.24 -6.07
C PRO A 49 -4.68 7.46 -6.29
N GLU A 50 -4.14 8.67 -6.17
CA GLU A 50 -2.69 8.96 -6.25
C GLU A 50 -2.05 9.25 -4.88
N VAL A 51 -2.86 9.58 -3.86
CA VAL A 51 -2.38 9.97 -2.53
C VAL A 51 -2.92 9.00 -1.48
N ALA A 52 -2.06 8.08 -1.06
CA ALA A 52 -2.33 7.17 0.04
C ALA A 52 -1.71 7.70 1.35
N LYS A 53 -2.43 7.54 2.46
CA LYS A 53 -1.96 7.85 3.81
C LYS A 53 -1.97 6.60 4.67
N ILE A 54 -0.88 6.38 5.40
CA ILE A 54 -0.78 5.33 6.40
C ILE A 54 -1.53 5.82 7.65
N ARG A 55 -2.59 5.12 8.06
CA ARG A 55 -3.37 5.47 9.26
C ARG A 55 -2.79 4.86 10.54
N GLY A 56 -2.10 3.73 10.42
CA GLY A 56 -1.54 3.04 11.57
C GLY A 56 -1.18 1.60 11.27
N ARG A 57 -0.66 0.92 12.28
CA ARG A 57 -0.45 -0.52 12.27
C ARG A 57 -1.79 -1.21 12.50
N LEU A 58 -2.04 -2.30 11.79
CA LEU A 58 -3.02 -3.30 12.22
C LEU A 58 -2.37 -4.00 13.40
N VAL A 59 -2.90 -3.76 14.59
CA VAL A 59 -2.57 -4.52 15.79
C VAL A 59 -3.75 -5.48 15.92
N GLU A 60 -3.53 -6.72 15.51
CA GLU A 60 -4.35 -7.84 15.99
C GLU A 60 -3.76 -8.32 17.33
#